data_AF-A0A1R4LTF9-F1
#
_entry.id   AF-A0A1R4LTF9-F1
#
_cell.length_a   1.000
_cell.length_b   1.000
_cell.length_c   1.000
_cell.angle_alpha   90.00
_cell.angle_beta   90.00
_cell.angle_gamma   90.00
#
_symmetry.space_group_name_H-M   'P 1'
#
loop_
_entity.id
_entity.type
_entity.pdbx_description
1 polymer ?
#
loop_
_entity_poly.entity_id
_entity_poly.type
_entity_poly.pdbx_seq_one_letter_code
_entity_poly.pdbx_strand_id
1 'polypeptide(L)'
;MSERTKIDFIYLSEQDMLKAGVTDMPSCVDTMEAMFALLWQGDYRMAGANNDSHGAMVIFPEESPFPTMPKPTADRRLMAMPAYLGGSFQTCGVKWYGSNIANREKGLPRSILMFILNDIETGAPLAYMSANLLSAYRTGAVPGVGARYLARPDSKVIGLLGPGVMGKTAVAAFMTACPQIDTIQVKGRGQQSLDSFLTWVAATYPQITTIEIVDSLEEVVRGADIVTYCNSGETGDPSTYPIVKREWVKAGAFLAMPAYCRLDEEMERDDVRKVLDNTGLYQAWYEEVPKPAHHHIPVIGVRFMDMIAEGKITLDQLEDIGEIVSGEAPGRQNDEEIIIMSVGGLPVEDVAWATVIYRNALAQGIGVKLNLWDEPVLC
;
A
#
# COMPACT_ATOMS: atom_id res chain seq x y z
N MET A 1 6.44 43.59 -12.40
CA MET A 1 6.48 42.19 -11.94
C MET A 1 5.96 42.23 -10.51
N SER A 2 4.86 41.53 -10.22
CA SER A 2 4.22 41.62 -8.90
C SER A 2 5.10 40.91 -7.88
N GLU A 3 5.79 41.68 -7.04
CA GLU A 3 6.51 41.25 -5.84
C GLU A 3 5.54 40.60 -4.84
N ARG A 4 5.15 39.35 -5.09
CA ARG A 4 4.47 38.52 -4.10
C ARG A 4 5.33 37.30 -3.81
N THR A 5 6.31 37.52 -2.96
CA THR A 5 7.11 36.50 -2.29
C THR A 5 6.33 35.78 -1.19
N LYS A 6 5.13 36.26 -0.85
CA LYS A 6 4.28 35.68 0.20
C LYS A 6 3.90 34.25 -0.17
N ILE A 7 4.18 33.32 0.75
CA ILE A 7 3.80 31.92 0.63
C ILE A 7 2.88 31.57 1.80
N ASP A 8 1.65 31.19 1.46
CA ASP A 8 0.70 30.56 2.36
C ASP A 8 0.46 29.12 1.89
N PHE A 9 0.26 28.21 2.85
CA PHE A 9 -0.12 26.81 2.60
C PHE A 9 -1.22 26.41 3.58
N ILE A 10 -1.82 25.22 3.42
CA ILE A 10 -2.85 24.75 4.37
C ILE A 10 -2.36 23.58 5.22
N TYR A 11 -2.68 23.61 6.51
CA TYR A 11 -2.60 22.45 7.37
C TYR A 11 -3.94 21.70 7.37
N LEU A 12 -3.88 20.38 7.19
CA LEU A 12 -5.02 19.47 7.27
C LEU A 12 -4.82 18.49 8.42
N SER A 13 -5.58 18.69 9.50
CA SER A 13 -5.66 17.73 10.60
C SER A 13 -6.35 16.43 10.15
N GLU A 14 -6.28 15.35 10.93
CA GLU A 14 -6.99 14.11 10.57
C GLU A 14 -8.51 14.32 10.38
N GLN A 15 -9.12 15.23 11.14
CA GLN A 15 -10.54 15.59 10.99
C GLN A 15 -10.81 16.36 9.70
N ASP A 16 -9.86 17.19 9.26
CA ASP A 16 -9.95 17.88 7.98
C ASP A 16 -9.78 16.90 6.81
N MET A 17 -8.86 15.94 6.95
CA MET A 17 -8.67 14.84 5.98
C MET A 17 -9.96 14.02 5.82
N LEU A 18 -10.63 13.69 6.93
CA LEU A 18 -11.93 13.00 6.93
C LEU A 18 -12.99 13.80 6.17
N LYS A 19 -13.14 15.10 6.48
CA LYS A 19 -14.10 15.97 5.80
C LYS A 19 -13.80 16.13 4.30
N ALA A 20 -12.51 16.17 3.94
CA ALA A 20 -12.06 16.27 2.55
C ALA A 20 -12.15 14.94 1.77
N GLY A 21 -12.60 13.86 2.42
CA GLY A 21 -12.89 12.59 1.76
C GLY A 21 -11.73 11.59 1.73
N VAL A 22 -10.74 11.67 2.64
CA VAL A 22 -9.60 10.73 2.66
C VAL A 22 -10.02 9.26 2.78
N THR A 23 -11.24 9.02 3.27
CA THR A 23 -11.83 7.69 3.45
C THR A 23 -12.78 7.27 2.33
N ASP A 24 -12.87 8.05 1.24
CA ASP A 24 -13.66 7.70 0.06
C ASP A 24 -12.90 6.64 -0.75
N MET A 25 -13.20 5.36 -0.47
CA MET A 25 -12.50 4.25 -1.11
C MET A 25 -12.74 4.16 -2.62
N PRO A 26 -13.97 4.28 -3.16
CA PRO A 26 -14.20 4.32 -4.61
C PRO A 26 -13.32 5.33 -5.34
N SER A 27 -13.32 6.59 -4.88
CA SER A 27 -12.48 7.64 -5.46
C SER A 27 -10.99 7.33 -5.29
N CYS A 28 -10.59 6.68 -4.18
CA CYS A 28 -9.20 6.29 -3.95
C CYS A 28 -8.75 5.20 -4.93
N VAL A 29 -9.58 4.19 -5.20
CA VAL A 29 -9.29 3.15 -6.20
C VAL A 29 -9.17 3.76 -7.60
N ASP A 30 -10.10 4.64 -7.99
CA ASP A 30 -10.00 5.37 -9.27
C ASP A 30 -8.71 6.19 -9.37
N THR A 31 -8.29 6.80 -8.26
CA THR A 31 -7.05 7.58 -8.19
C THR A 31 -5.81 6.71 -8.35
N MET A 32 -5.78 5.53 -7.69
CA MET A 32 -4.67 4.59 -7.83
C MET A 32 -4.60 4.00 -9.24
N GLU A 33 -5.74 3.73 -9.87
CA GLU A 33 -5.82 3.27 -11.26
C GLU A 33 -5.22 4.30 -12.22
N ALA A 34 -5.64 5.57 -12.12
CA ALA A 34 -5.05 6.65 -12.91
C ALA A 34 -3.54 6.84 -12.64
N MET A 35 -3.11 6.65 -11.39
CA MET A 35 -1.69 6.71 -11.01
C MET A 35 -0.89 5.59 -11.66
N PHE A 36 -1.38 4.34 -11.68
CA PHE A 36 -0.70 3.22 -12.32
C PHE A 36 -0.53 3.41 -13.83
N ALA A 37 -1.49 4.03 -14.52
CA ALA A 37 -1.32 4.39 -15.92
C ALA A 37 -0.15 5.38 -16.14
N LEU A 38 -0.02 6.39 -15.28
CA LEU A 38 1.09 7.35 -15.33
C LEU A 38 2.44 6.71 -14.95
N LEU A 39 2.41 5.79 -13.99
CA LEU A 39 3.56 4.99 -13.59
C LEU A 39 4.09 4.19 -14.77
N TRP A 40 3.22 3.48 -15.49
CA TRP A 40 3.60 2.73 -16.70
C TRP A 40 4.16 3.63 -17.80
N GLN A 41 3.54 4.79 -18.03
CA GLN A 41 4.00 5.77 -19.03
C GLN A 41 5.34 6.45 -18.66
N GLY A 42 5.80 6.32 -17.41
CA GLY A 42 7.04 6.95 -16.95
C GLY A 42 6.90 8.41 -16.51
N ASP A 43 5.68 8.93 -16.35
CA ASP A 43 5.40 10.31 -15.90
C ASP A 43 5.28 10.40 -14.36
N TYR A 44 6.36 9.99 -13.70
CA TYR A 44 6.52 10.02 -12.25
C TYR A 44 8.00 10.01 -11.88
N ARG A 45 8.35 10.36 -10.65
CA ARG A 45 9.69 10.10 -10.09
C ARG A 45 9.57 9.73 -8.62
N MET A 46 10.21 8.64 -8.20
CA MET A 46 10.45 8.35 -6.78
C MET A 46 11.93 8.60 -6.44
N ALA A 47 12.33 8.35 -5.20
CA ALA A 47 13.72 8.47 -4.79
C ALA A 47 14.63 7.44 -5.50
N GLY A 48 15.94 7.55 -5.25
CA GLY A 48 16.92 6.55 -5.68
C GLY A 48 17.41 6.74 -7.12
N ALA A 49 18.42 5.94 -7.51
CA ALA A 49 19.11 6.10 -8.77
C ALA A 49 18.28 5.69 -10.00
N ASN A 50 17.34 4.76 -9.83
CA ASN A 50 16.42 4.33 -10.88
C ASN A 50 15.09 5.11 -10.89
N ASN A 51 14.88 6.03 -9.93
CA ASN A 51 13.61 6.72 -9.68
C ASN A 51 12.47 5.82 -9.19
N ASP A 52 12.79 4.67 -8.60
CA ASP A 52 11.82 3.69 -8.08
C ASP A 52 12.05 3.28 -6.61
N SER A 53 12.97 3.92 -5.90
CA SER A 53 13.24 3.55 -4.51
C SER A 53 12.03 3.85 -3.62
N HIS A 54 11.73 2.90 -2.75
CA HIS A 54 10.65 3.02 -1.76
C HIS A 54 10.80 4.25 -0.86
N GLY A 55 12.03 4.69 -0.60
CA GLY A 55 12.32 5.86 0.21
C GLY A 55 13.60 5.73 1.01
N ALA A 56 13.90 6.75 1.82
CA ALA A 56 15.08 6.79 2.67
C ALA A 56 14.70 6.48 4.13
N MET A 57 15.35 5.47 4.71
CA MET A 57 15.13 5.07 6.10
C MET A 57 16.26 5.55 7.01
N VAL A 58 15.88 6.07 8.18
CA VAL A 58 16.75 6.28 9.33
C VAL A 58 16.48 5.15 10.33
N ILE A 59 17.49 4.32 10.53
CA ILE A 59 17.52 3.23 11.51
C ILE A 59 18.61 3.50 12.56
N PHE A 60 18.55 2.79 13.68
CA PHE A 60 19.50 2.95 14.76
C PHE A 60 20.28 1.65 15.02
N PRO A 61 21.59 1.73 15.34
CA PRO A 61 22.41 0.56 15.59
C PRO A 61 22.09 -0.07 16.96
N GLU A 62 22.30 -1.37 17.12
CA GLU A 62 22.14 -2.07 18.41
C GLU A 62 23.02 -1.46 19.50
N GLU A 63 24.27 -1.13 19.14
CA GLU A 63 25.25 -0.50 20.01
C GLU A 63 25.70 0.86 19.46
N SER A 64 25.80 1.84 20.35
CA SER A 64 26.21 3.20 20.01
C SER A 64 27.07 3.79 21.14
N PRO A 65 28.19 4.47 20.84
CA PRO A 65 28.99 5.17 21.85
C PRO A 65 28.28 6.44 22.36
N PHE A 66 27.15 6.84 21.76
CA PHE A 66 26.41 8.04 22.12
C PHE A 66 25.22 7.69 23.04
N PRO A 67 25.22 8.13 24.31
CA PRO A 67 24.25 7.66 25.31
C PRO A 67 22.81 8.10 25.05
N THR A 68 22.59 9.11 24.19
CA THR A 68 21.27 9.64 23.83
C THR A 68 20.75 9.08 22.51
N MET A 69 21.56 8.30 21.77
CA MET A 69 21.11 7.70 20.52
C MET A 69 20.04 6.64 20.81
N PRO A 70 18.85 6.71 20.18
CA PRO A 70 17.83 5.70 20.36
C PRO A 70 18.37 4.31 19.98
N LYS A 71 18.02 3.28 20.75
CA LYS A 71 18.26 1.88 20.35
C LYS A 71 17.22 1.42 19.31
N PRO A 72 17.52 0.45 18.44
CA PRO A 72 16.51 -0.19 17.61
C PRO A 72 15.46 -0.88 18.49
N THR A 73 14.30 -1.08 17.89
CA THR A 73 13.32 -2.09 18.35
C THR A 73 13.01 -2.96 17.14
N ALA A 74 12.15 -3.98 17.28
CA ALA A 74 11.70 -4.81 16.16
C ALA A 74 11.17 -4.00 14.95
N ASP A 75 10.77 -2.73 15.13
CA ASP A 75 10.27 -1.89 14.03
C ASP A 75 10.59 -0.39 14.20
N ARG A 76 11.63 -0.02 14.95
CA ARG A 76 11.95 1.42 15.11
C ARG A 76 12.63 1.97 13.86
N ARG A 77 11.91 2.80 13.11
CA ARG A 77 12.45 3.55 11.96
C ARG A 77 11.79 4.90 11.78
N LEU A 78 12.50 5.83 11.15
CA LEU A 78 11.92 7.00 10.52
C LEU A 78 12.13 6.91 9.02
N MET A 79 11.17 7.37 8.22
CA MET A 79 11.20 7.15 6.79
C MET A 79 10.66 8.34 6.01
N ALA A 80 11.41 8.74 4.99
CA ALA A 80 10.99 9.69 3.96
C ALA A 80 10.65 8.93 2.68
N MET A 81 9.46 9.16 2.14
CA MET A 81 8.99 8.59 0.88
C MET A 81 8.61 9.74 -0.07
N PRO A 82 9.60 10.38 -0.73
CA PRO A 82 9.32 11.48 -1.67
C PRO A 82 8.96 10.96 -3.05
N ALA A 83 8.04 11.65 -3.73
CA ALA A 83 7.74 11.40 -5.12
C ALA A 83 7.15 12.62 -5.84
N TYR A 84 7.28 12.61 -7.16
CA TYR A 84 6.54 13.41 -8.12
C TYR A 84 5.59 12.51 -8.91
N LEU A 85 4.40 13.02 -9.21
CA LEU A 85 3.46 12.39 -10.11
C LEU A 85 2.93 13.41 -11.11
N GLY A 86 3.00 13.07 -12.40
CA GLY A 86 2.56 13.93 -13.48
C GLY A 86 1.09 13.81 -13.82
N GLY A 87 0.76 13.77 -15.11
CA GLY A 87 -0.62 13.72 -15.61
C GLY A 87 -1.48 14.85 -15.06
N SER A 88 -2.68 14.54 -14.56
CA SER A 88 -3.56 15.52 -13.90
C SER A 88 -3.15 15.86 -12.46
N PHE A 89 -2.16 15.16 -11.88
CA PHE A 89 -1.74 15.39 -10.50
C PHE A 89 -0.79 16.58 -10.41
N GLN A 90 0.28 16.61 -11.23
CA GLN A 90 1.26 17.71 -11.32
C GLN A 90 1.71 18.21 -9.95
N THR A 91 2.03 17.27 -9.05
CA THR A 91 2.42 17.56 -7.67
C THR A 91 3.64 16.73 -7.29
N CYS A 92 4.41 17.29 -6.35
CA CYS A 92 5.48 16.57 -5.67
C CYS A 92 5.14 16.54 -4.18
N GLY A 93 5.63 15.55 -3.46
CA GLY A 93 5.42 15.50 -2.03
C GLY A 93 6.28 14.47 -1.35
N VAL A 94 6.24 14.48 -0.03
CA VAL A 94 6.94 13.52 0.80
C VAL A 94 6.08 13.08 1.97
N LYS A 95 5.89 11.77 2.09
CA LYS A 95 5.41 11.17 3.33
C LYS A 95 6.60 11.02 4.26
N TRP A 96 6.51 11.65 5.42
CA TRP A 96 7.46 11.46 6.51
C TRP A 96 6.79 10.78 7.68
N TYR A 97 7.37 9.67 8.15
CA TYR A 97 6.77 8.95 9.25
C TYR A 97 7.76 8.25 10.16
N GLY A 98 7.38 8.14 11.43
CA GLY A 98 8.01 7.25 12.39
C GLY A 98 7.18 6.00 12.59
N SER A 99 7.83 4.84 12.67
CA SER A 99 7.21 3.59 13.11
C SER A 99 7.97 3.04 14.30
N ASN A 100 7.26 2.59 15.33
CA ASN A 100 7.84 2.00 16.53
C ASN A 100 6.76 1.23 17.31
N ILE A 101 6.92 -0.09 17.45
CA ILE A 101 5.96 -0.92 18.19
C ILE A 101 5.82 -0.47 19.66
N ALA A 102 6.91 0.03 20.27
CA ALA A 102 6.91 0.52 21.65
C ALA A 102 6.06 1.79 21.87
N ASN A 103 5.54 2.43 20.80
CA ASN A 103 4.58 3.53 20.96
C ASN A 103 3.30 3.09 21.67
N ARG A 104 2.91 1.81 21.57
CA ARG A 104 1.73 1.26 22.24
C ARG A 104 1.81 1.38 23.76
N GLU A 105 3.01 1.24 24.34
CA GLU A 105 3.26 1.42 25.77
C GLU A 105 3.03 2.88 26.23
N LYS A 106 3.04 3.81 25.29
CA LYS A 106 2.81 5.25 25.50
C LYS A 106 1.40 5.68 25.12
N GLY A 107 0.50 4.74 24.78
CA GLY A 107 -0.84 5.05 24.29
C GLY A 107 -0.87 5.68 22.89
N LEU A 108 0.21 5.58 22.12
CA LEU A 108 0.31 6.11 20.76
C LEU A 108 0.18 5.00 19.71
N PRO A 109 -0.30 5.32 18.49
CA PRO A 109 -0.24 4.39 17.36
C PRO A 109 1.20 3.94 17.06
N ARG A 110 1.34 2.73 16.51
CA ARG A 110 2.64 2.19 16.07
C ARG A 110 3.35 3.16 15.14
N SER A 111 2.62 3.72 14.18
CA SER A 111 3.17 4.64 13.18
C SER A 111 2.42 5.97 13.23
N ILE A 112 3.15 7.07 13.10
CA ILE A 112 2.61 8.43 13.07
C ILE A 112 3.17 9.09 11.81
N LEU A 113 2.27 9.47 10.91
CA LEU A 113 2.58 9.85 9.54
C LEU A 113 2.13 11.30 9.28
N MET A 114 2.98 12.05 8.60
CA MET A 114 2.66 13.35 8.01
C MET A 114 3.01 13.34 6.52
N PHE A 115 2.32 14.17 5.74
CA PHE A 115 2.60 14.36 4.32
C PHE A 115 2.75 15.84 4.00
N ILE A 116 3.80 16.19 3.26
CA ILE A 116 3.98 17.54 2.69
C ILE A 116 3.70 17.42 1.19
N LEU A 117 2.83 18.27 0.67
CA LEU A 117 2.54 18.40 -0.76
C LEU A 117 3.13 19.72 -1.26
N ASN A 118 3.72 19.71 -2.45
CA ASN A 118 4.46 20.82 -3.06
C ASN A 118 3.99 21.06 -4.49
N ASP A 119 4.04 22.34 -4.87
CA ASP A 119 3.92 22.80 -6.24
C ASP A 119 5.20 22.43 -7.02
N ILE A 120 5.05 21.89 -8.22
CA ILE A 120 6.19 21.38 -9.00
C ILE A 120 6.96 22.47 -9.74
N GLU A 121 6.34 23.62 -10.00
CA GLU A 121 6.98 24.71 -10.75
C GLU A 121 7.83 25.58 -9.81
N THR A 122 7.29 25.91 -8.65
CA THR A 122 7.90 26.82 -7.68
C THR A 122 8.60 26.11 -6.52
N GLY A 123 8.25 24.83 -6.27
CA GLY A 123 8.67 24.08 -5.09
C GLY A 123 7.96 24.51 -3.79
N ALA A 124 7.05 25.50 -3.85
CA ALA A 124 6.36 26.02 -2.66
C ALA A 124 5.47 24.94 -2.03
N PRO A 125 5.36 24.89 -0.69
CA PRO A 125 4.44 23.98 -0.03
C PRO A 125 3.00 24.37 -0.35
N LEU A 126 2.19 23.37 -0.71
CA LEU A 126 0.75 23.49 -0.91
C LEU A 126 -0.01 23.12 0.36
N ALA A 127 0.40 22.02 1.00
CA ALA A 127 -0.24 21.52 2.20
C ALA A 127 0.69 20.73 3.12
N TYR A 128 0.35 20.72 4.41
CA TYR A 128 0.89 19.80 5.41
C TYR A 128 -0.26 19.00 6.04
N MET A 129 -0.22 17.67 5.89
CA MET A 129 -1.40 16.83 6.04
C MET A 129 -1.14 15.70 7.04
N SER A 130 -2.12 15.40 7.89
CA SER A 130 -2.14 14.12 8.61
C SER A 130 -2.23 12.97 7.61
N ALA A 131 -1.39 11.93 7.75
CA ALA A 131 -1.22 10.94 6.69
C ALA A 131 -1.44 9.48 7.12
N ASN A 132 -1.89 9.21 8.35
CA ASN A 132 -2.21 7.85 8.78
C ASN A 132 -3.35 7.24 7.95
N LEU A 133 -4.48 7.95 7.81
CA LEU A 133 -5.59 7.52 6.97
C LEU A 133 -5.23 7.57 5.48
N LEU A 134 -4.51 8.61 5.05
CA LEU A 134 -4.04 8.72 3.67
C LEU A 134 -3.25 7.49 3.24
N SER A 135 -2.25 7.10 4.03
CA SER A 135 -1.45 5.92 3.74
C SER A 135 -2.25 4.63 3.85
N ALA A 136 -3.21 4.53 4.77
CA ALA A 136 -4.03 3.32 4.90
C ALA A 136 -4.93 3.13 3.66
N TYR A 137 -5.61 4.18 3.22
CA TYR A 137 -6.58 4.10 2.12
C TYR A 137 -5.91 3.85 0.78
N ARG A 138 -4.84 4.59 0.45
CA ARG A 138 -4.07 4.34 -0.79
C ARG A 138 -3.48 2.93 -0.84
N THR A 139 -2.94 2.42 0.28
CA THR A 139 -2.42 1.04 0.31
C THR A 139 -3.53 0.00 0.17
N GLY A 140 -4.72 0.23 0.74
CA GLY A 140 -5.86 -0.66 0.55
C GLY A 140 -6.47 -0.59 -0.85
N ALA A 141 -6.40 0.58 -1.50
CA ALA A 141 -6.92 0.82 -2.83
C ALA A 141 -6.15 0.06 -3.92
N VAL A 142 -4.83 -0.15 -3.77
CA VAL A 142 -4.01 -0.92 -4.73
C VAL A 142 -4.53 -2.35 -4.95
N PRO A 143 -4.78 -3.18 -3.90
CA PRO A 143 -5.51 -4.44 -4.06
C PRO A 143 -6.84 -4.31 -4.80
N GLY A 144 -7.58 -3.22 -4.60
CA GLY A 144 -8.83 -2.94 -5.31
C GLY A 144 -8.63 -2.73 -6.81
N VAL A 145 -7.59 -1.98 -7.21
CA VAL A 145 -7.20 -1.87 -8.63
C VAL A 145 -6.86 -3.25 -9.18
N GLY A 146 -6.03 -4.02 -8.48
CA GLY A 146 -5.75 -5.41 -8.86
C GLY A 146 -7.03 -6.24 -9.06
N ALA A 147 -7.99 -6.13 -8.13
CA ALA A 147 -9.25 -6.87 -8.23
C ALA A 147 -10.09 -6.46 -9.46
N ARG A 148 -10.11 -5.17 -9.85
CA ARG A 148 -10.85 -4.72 -11.05
C ARG A 148 -10.40 -5.43 -12.33
N TYR A 149 -9.10 -5.69 -12.45
CA TYR A 149 -8.50 -6.24 -13.66
C TYR A 149 -8.20 -7.75 -13.57
N LEU A 150 -8.01 -8.28 -12.36
CA LEU A 150 -7.47 -9.62 -12.13
C LEU A 150 -8.39 -10.54 -11.32
N ALA A 151 -9.37 -10.02 -10.57
CA ALA A 151 -10.37 -10.86 -9.92
C ALA A 151 -11.47 -11.27 -10.91
N ARG A 152 -12.28 -12.25 -10.53
CA ARG A 152 -13.49 -12.55 -11.30
C ARG A 152 -14.55 -11.48 -11.03
N PRO A 153 -15.32 -11.04 -12.04
CA PRO A 153 -16.39 -10.06 -11.82
C PRO A 153 -17.54 -10.60 -10.96
N ASP A 154 -17.64 -11.92 -10.82
CA ASP A 154 -18.61 -12.63 -9.98
C ASP A 154 -18.02 -13.13 -8.65
N SER A 155 -16.85 -12.64 -8.22
CA SER A 155 -16.27 -12.94 -6.91
C SER A 155 -17.22 -12.61 -5.77
N LYS A 156 -17.35 -13.54 -4.81
CA LYS A 156 -18.27 -13.47 -3.66
C LYS A 156 -17.58 -13.58 -2.31
N VAL A 157 -16.45 -14.28 -2.25
CA VAL A 157 -15.78 -14.66 -0.99
C VAL A 157 -14.42 -14.00 -0.87
N ILE A 158 -14.22 -13.23 0.21
CA ILE A 158 -12.90 -12.72 0.61
C ILE A 158 -12.29 -13.63 1.68
N GLY A 159 -11.06 -14.08 1.44
CA GLY A 159 -10.15 -14.63 2.44
C GLY A 159 -9.25 -13.54 3.02
N LEU A 160 -9.39 -13.22 4.31
CA LEU A 160 -8.64 -12.16 4.99
C LEU A 160 -7.81 -12.69 6.16
N LEU A 161 -6.48 -12.58 6.05
CA LEU A 161 -5.58 -12.72 7.19
C LEU A 161 -5.20 -11.33 7.73
N GLY A 162 -5.52 -11.04 8.99
CA GLY A 162 -5.15 -9.78 9.64
C GLY A 162 -6.22 -8.68 9.46
N PRO A 163 -7.27 -8.66 10.28
CA PRO A 163 -8.39 -7.71 10.19
C PRO A 163 -8.08 -6.34 10.82
N GLY A 164 -6.83 -5.88 10.70
CA GLY A 164 -6.41 -4.56 11.14
C GLY A 164 -6.83 -3.44 10.18
N VAL A 165 -6.22 -2.27 10.31
CA VAL A 165 -6.46 -1.11 9.42
C VAL A 165 -6.26 -1.49 7.94
N MET A 166 -5.20 -2.25 7.63
CA MET A 166 -4.94 -2.72 6.28
C MET A 166 -5.99 -3.70 5.78
N GLY A 167 -6.43 -4.64 6.62
CA GLY A 167 -7.51 -5.57 6.27
C GLY A 167 -8.84 -4.86 5.98
N LYS A 168 -9.19 -3.84 6.79
CA LYS A 168 -10.40 -3.01 6.56
C LYS A 168 -10.34 -2.29 5.22
N THR A 169 -9.23 -1.63 4.93
CA THR A 169 -9.07 -0.86 3.69
C THR A 169 -9.00 -1.77 2.45
N ALA A 170 -8.33 -2.93 2.53
CA ALA A 170 -8.36 -3.92 1.45
C ALA A 170 -9.79 -4.45 1.19
N VAL A 171 -10.55 -4.80 2.23
CA VAL A 171 -11.96 -5.22 2.10
C VAL A 171 -12.78 -4.11 1.44
N ALA A 172 -12.66 -2.85 1.89
CA ALA A 172 -13.37 -1.74 1.28
C ALA A 172 -13.07 -1.57 -0.22
N ALA A 173 -11.82 -1.80 -0.61
CA ALA A 173 -11.40 -1.71 -2.00
C ALA A 173 -11.94 -2.89 -2.84
N PHE A 174 -11.95 -4.11 -2.28
CA PHE A 174 -12.58 -5.26 -2.93
C PHE A 174 -14.09 -5.09 -3.08
N MET A 175 -14.78 -4.55 -2.07
CA MET A 175 -16.21 -4.22 -2.17
C MET A 175 -16.50 -3.19 -3.28
N THR A 176 -15.54 -2.30 -3.56
CA THR A 176 -15.62 -1.33 -4.67
C THR A 176 -15.44 -2.03 -6.02
N ALA A 177 -14.47 -2.92 -6.14
CA ALA A 177 -14.13 -3.61 -7.38
C ALA A 177 -15.11 -4.74 -7.75
N CYS A 178 -15.61 -5.46 -6.74
CA CYS A 178 -16.41 -6.67 -6.87
C CYS A 178 -17.68 -6.55 -6.01
N PRO A 179 -18.77 -5.95 -6.55
CA PRO A 179 -19.96 -5.63 -5.76
C PRO A 179 -20.80 -6.85 -5.35
N GLN A 180 -20.49 -8.05 -5.86
CA GLN A 180 -21.17 -9.31 -5.51
C GLN A 180 -20.62 -9.98 -4.25
N ILE A 181 -19.60 -9.42 -3.62
CA ILE A 181 -19.05 -9.93 -2.37
C ILE A 181 -20.10 -9.88 -1.25
N ASP A 182 -20.37 -11.05 -0.67
CA ASP A 182 -21.33 -11.24 0.42
C ASP A 182 -20.74 -12.02 1.61
N THR A 183 -19.52 -12.57 1.45
CA THR A 183 -18.91 -13.49 2.40
C THR A 183 -17.46 -13.10 2.72
N ILE A 184 -17.09 -13.09 4.01
CA ILE A 184 -15.71 -12.92 4.45
C ILE A 184 -15.29 -14.08 5.37
N GLN A 185 -14.23 -14.79 4.98
CA GLN A 185 -13.46 -15.70 5.83
C GLN A 185 -12.32 -14.90 6.46
N VAL A 186 -12.30 -14.77 7.79
CA VAL A 186 -11.36 -13.88 8.48
C VAL A 186 -10.60 -14.58 9.59
N LYS A 187 -9.27 -14.44 9.56
CA LYS A 187 -8.38 -14.84 10.64
C LYS A 187 -7.67 -13.64 11.25
N GLY A 188 -7.87 -13.42 12.54
CA GLY A 188 -7.16 -12.41 13.32
C GLY A 188 -6.30 -13.02 14.42
N ARG A 189 -5.25 -12.30 14.85
CA ARG A 189 -4.40 -12.73 15.98
C ARG A 189 -5.01 -12.44 17.35
N GLY A 190 -5.85 -11.41 17.46
CA GLY A 190 -6.39 -10.95 18.75
C GLY A 190 -7.85 -10.59 18.68
N GLN A 191 -8.59 -10.93 19.73
CA GLN A 191 -10.04 -10.73 19.84
C GLN A 191 -10.44 -9.27 19.59
N GLN A 192 -9.73 -8.31 20.20
CA GLN A 192 -10.02 -6.88 20.02
C GLN A 192 -9.98 -6.43 18.55
N SER A 193 -9.04 -6.95 17.76
CA SER A 193 -8.97 -6.61 16.33
C SER A 193 -10.11 -7.21 15.53
N LEU A 194 -10.53 -8.44 15.87
CA LEU A 194 -11.69 -9.09 15.28
C LEU A 194 -12.97 -8.33 15.64
N ASP A 195 -13.21 -8.03 16.91
CA ASP A 195 -14.42 -7.32 17.35
C ASP A 195 -14.55 -5.95 16.67
N SER A 196 -13.44 -5.21 16.58
CA SER A 196 -13.38 -3.92 15.86
C SER A 196 -13.65 -4.07 14.37
N PHE A 197 -13.23 -5.18 13.76
CA PHE A 197 -13.47 -5.46 12.35
C PHE A 197 -14.93 -5.84 12.09
N LEU A 198 -15.48 -6.77 12.87
CA LEU A 198 -16.87 -7.21 12.75
C LEU A 198 -17.85 -6.04 12.94
N THR A 199 -17.60 -5.19 13.95
CA THR A 199 -18.39 -3.98 14.17
C THR A 199 -18.35 -3.05 12.95
N TRP A 200 -17.18 -2.86 12.36
CA TRP A 200 -17.00 -2.00 11.20
C TRP A 200 -17.64 -2.59 9.93
N VAL A 201 -17.48 -3.89 9.67
CA VAL A 201 -18.11 -4.57 8.52
C VAL A 201 -19.63 -4.47 8.62
N ALA A 202 -20.21 -4.82 9.76
CA ALA A 202 -21.66 -4.78 9.96
C ALA A 202 -22.24 -3.37 9.77
N ALA A 203 -21.50 -2.32 10.15
CA ALA A 203 -21.94 -0.94 10.00
C ALA A 203 -21.74 -0.39 8.57
N THR A 204 -20.70 -0.83 7.86
CA THR A 204 -20.27 -0.22 6.59
C THR A 204 -20.78 -0.99 5.37
N TYR A 205 -20.90 -2.32 5.48
CA TYR A 205 -21.20 -3.23 4.38
C TYR A 205 -22.30 -4.23 4.76
N PRO A 206 -23.55 -3.78 4.91
CA PRO A 206 -24.67 -4.65 5.28
C PRO A 206 -24.98 -5.74 4.23
N GLN A 207 -24.42 -5.65 3.02
CA GLN A 207 -24.52 -6.71 2.01
C GLN A 207 -23.66 -7.95 2.34
N ILE A 208 -22.68 -7.81 3.25
CA ILE A 208 -21.93 -8.97 3.74
C ILE A 208 -22.82 -9.71 4.73
N THR A 209 -23.47 -10.77 4.23
CA THR A 209 -24.40 -11.59 5.00
C THR A 209 -23.71 -12.68 5.80
N THR A 210 -22.47 -13.04 5.42
CA THR A 210 -21.73 -14.15 6.02
C THR A 210 -20.34 -13.70 6.44
N ILE A 211 -19.99 -13.86 7.72
CA ILE A 211 -18.62 -13.67 8.21
C ILE A 211 -18.22 -14.92 8.98
N GLU A 212 -17.22 -15.62 8.48
CA GLU A 212 -16.66 -16.83 9.07
C GLU A 212 -15.35 -16.48 9.76
N ILE A 213 -15.31 -16.59 11.09
CA ILE A 213 -14.05 -16.47 11.84
C ILE A 213 -13.37 -17.84 11.77
N VAL A 214 -12.19 -17.90 11.16
CA VAL A 214 -11.49 -19.16 10.88
C VAL A 214 -10.17 -19.29 11.63
N ASP A 215 -9.73 -20.53 11.85
CA ASP A 215 -8.61 -20.84 12.75
C ASP A 215 -7.29 -21.15 12.02
N SER A 216 -7.33 -21.45 10.72
CA SER A 216 -6.15 -21.81 9.93
C SER A 216 -5.94 -20.89 8.70
N LEU A 217 -4.72 -20.88 8.16
CA LEU A 217 -4.44 -20.23 6.88
C LEU A 217 -5.13 -20.94 5.71
N GLU A 218 -5.29 -22.26 5.81
CA GLU A 218 -6.02 -23.04 4.82
C GLU A 218 -7.47 -22.57 4.71
N GLU A 219 -8.18 -22.39 5.83
CA GLU A 219 -9.56 -21.91 5.81
C GLU A 219 -9.69 -20.45 5.35
N VAL A 220 -8.64 -19.63 5.48
CA VAL A 220 -8.62 -18.28 4.89
C VAL A 220 -8.56 -18.36 3.36
N VAL A 221 -7.84 -19.34 2.81
CA VAL A 221 -7.58 -19.43 1.36
C VAL A 221 -8.62 -20.30 0.65
N ARG A 222 -9.06 -21.37 1.30
CA ARG A 222 -9.89 -22.41 0.68
C ARG A 222 -11.30 -21.90 0.42
N GLY A 223 -11.66 -21.87 -0.87
CA GLY A 223 -12.98 -21.44 -1.32
C GLY A 223 -13.10 -19.93 -1.56
N ALA A 224 -12.14 -19.12 -1.10
CA ALA A 224 -12.07 -17.69 -1.36
C ALA A 224 -11.85 -17.40 -2.86
N ASP A 225 -12.56 -16.40 -3.37
CA ASP A 225 -12.33 -15.86 -4.72
C ASP A 225 -11.20 -14.83 -4.70
N ILE A 226 -11.11 -14.05 -3.62
CA ILE A 226 -10.08 -13.04 -3.41
C ILE A 226 -9.41 -13.31 -2.07
N VAL A 227 -8.09 -13.42 -2.04
CA VAL A 227 -7.31 -13.63 -0.82
C VAL A 227 -6.38 -12.45 -0.58
N THR A 228 -6.32 -11.96 0.66
CA THR A 228 -5.36 -10.94 1.07
C THR A 228 -4.76 -11.22 2.45
N TYR A 229 -3.44 -11.07 2.54
CA TYR A 229 -2.72 -11.11 3.80
C TYR A 229 -2.32 -9.69 4.21
N CYS A 230 -2.83 -9.24 5.35
CA CYS A 230 -2.63 -7.93 5.96
C CYS A 230 -2.09 -8.04 7.39
N ASN A 231 -1.35 -9.11 7.69
CA ASN A 231 -0.75 -9.37 9.00
C ASN A 231 0.54 -8.58 9.20
N SER A 232 0.93 -8.44 10.47
CA SER A 232 2.27 -7.99 10.88
C SER A 232 3.09 -9.17 11.38
N GLY A 233 4.37 -9.24 11.00
CA GLY A 233 5.33 -10.25 11.46
C GLY A 233 6.70 -9.66 11.75
N GLU A 234 7.64 -10.51 12.15
CA GLU A 234 9.07 -10.18 12.24
C GLU A 234 9.74 -10.55 10.91
N THR A 235 10.66 -9.71 10.43
CA THR A 235 11.48 -9.98 9.24
C THR A 235 12.71 -10.80 9.60
N GLY A 236 13.29 -11.54 8.65
CA GLY A 236 14.54 -12.29 8.83
C GLY A 236 14.44 -13.78 8.51
N ASP A 237 13.33 -14.42 8.88
CA ASP A 237 13.10 -15.86 8.65
C ASP A 237 11.81 -16.11 7.86
N PRO A 238 11.90 -16.32 6.54
CA PRO A 238 10.74 -16.61 5.70
C PRO A 238 9.94 -17.86 6.11
N SER A 239 10.52 -18.81 6.85
CA SER A 239 9.79 -20.00 7.31
C SER A 239 8.65 -19.64 8.27
N THR A 240 8.75 -18.49 8.94
CA THR A 240 7.73 -17.95 9.85
C THR A 240 6.65 -17.14 9.14
N TYR A 241 6.83 -16.83 7.84
CA TYR A 241 5.85 -16.05 7.09
C TYR A 241 4.61 -16.90 6.80
N PRO A 242 3.40 -16.30 6.79
CA PRO A 242 2.19 -17.00 6.42
C PRO A 242 2.32 -17.62 5.04
N ILE A 243 2.07 -18.92 4.95
CA ILE A 243 2.14 -19.67 3.69
C ILE A 243 0.80 -19.59 2.94
N VAL A 244 0.88 -19.56 1.63
CA VAL A 244 -0.21 -19.96 0.72
C VAL A 244 0.25 -21.22 0.00
N LYS A 245 -0.60 -22.25 0.02
CA LYS A 245 -0.33 -23.49 -0.70
C LYS A 245 -1.24 -23.64 -1.90
N ARG A 246 -0.73 -24.23 -2.99
CA ARG A 246 -1.49 -24.43 -4.23
C ARG A 246 -2.76 -25.24 -4.02
N GLU A 247 -2.70 -26.27 -3.16
CA GLU A 247 -3.82 -27.16 -2.82
C GLU A 247 -5.00 -26.46 -2.11
N TRP A 248 -4.78 -25.26 -1.58
CA TRP A 248 -5.82 -24.43 -0.95
C TRP A 248 -6.50 -23.51 -1.96
N VAL A 249 -5.79 -23.11 -3.01
CA VAL A 249 -6.22 -22.09 -3.97
C VAL A 249 -7.09 -22.73 -5.05
N LYS A 250 -8.35 -22.30 -5.13
CA LYS A 250 -9.28 -22.71 -6.19
C LYS A 250 -8.93 -22.06 -7.52
N ALA A 251 -9.38 -22.66 -8.62
CA ALA A 251 -9.31 -22.04 -9.93
C ALA A 251 -10.07 -20.69 -9.94
N GLY A 252 -9.53 -19.73 -10.68
CA GLY A 252 -10.10 -18.38 -10.76
C GLY A 252 -9.78 -17.46 -9.59
N ALA A 253 -9.02 -17.91 -8.59
CA ALA A 253 -8.69 -17.10 -7.42
C ALA A 253 -7.73 -15.94 -7.77
N PHE A 254 -7.94 -14.81 -7.12
CA PHE A 254 -7.05 -13.66 -7.14
C PHE A 254 -6.46 -13.43 -5.75
N LEU A 255 -5.14 -13.28 -5.65
CA LEU A 255 -4.43 -13.08 -4.40
C LEU A 255 -3.72 -11.73 -4.44
N ALA A 256 -4.05 -10.81 -3.53
CA ALA A 256 -3.35 -9.53 -3.39
C ALA A 256 -2.58 -9.51 -2.07
N MET A 257 -1.25 -9.37 -2.13
CA MET A 257 -0.36 -9.60 -0.99
C MET A 257 0.41 -8.33 -0.60
N PRO A 258 -0.19 -7.45 0.23
CA PRO A 258 0.48 -6.24 0.76
C PRO A 258 1.36 -6.49 1.98
N ALA A 259 1.50 -7.75 2.43
CA ALA A 259 2.23 -8.10 3.63
C ALA A 259 3.02 -9.40 3.47
N TYR A 260 3.53 -9.90 4.60
CA TYR A 260 4.31 -11.13 4.73
C TYR A 260 3.60 -12.31 4.08
N CYS A 261 4.24 -12.91 3.09
CA CYS A 261 3.71 -14.09 2.41
C CYS A 261 4.87 -14.99 1.97
N ARG A 262 4.69 -16.30 2.07
CA ARG A 262 5.50 -17.26 1.34
C ARG A 262 4.61 -18.23 0.56
N LEU A 263 5.19 -18.84 -0.45
CA LEU A 263 4.53 -19.78 -1.34
C LEU A 263 5.12 -21.18 -1.13
N ASP A 264 4.32 -22.21 -1.39
CA ASP A 264 4.87 -23.53 -1.67
C ASP A 264 5.42 -23.61 -3.09
N GLU A 265 6.13 -24.69 -3.41
CA GLU A 265 6.76 -24.88 -4.72
C GLU A 265 5.75 -24.88 -5.87
N GLU A 266 4.53 -25.36 -5.64
CA GLU A 266 3.49 -25.40 -6.66
C GLU A 266 2.92 -24.00 -6.97
N MET A 267 2.82 -23.11 -5.99
CA MET A 267 2.44 -21.70 -6.23
C MET A 267 3.54 -20.89 -6.94
N GLU A 268 4.80 -21.37 -6.95
CA GLU A 268 5.91 -20.73 -7.68
C GLU A 268 5.91 -21.06 -9.18
N ARG A 269 5.12 -22.04 -9.63
CA ARG A 269 5.08 -22.52 -11.03
C ARG A 269 4.50 -21.50 -12.01
N ASP A 270 4.70 -21.78 -13.28
CA ASP A 270 4.31 -20.98 -14.45
C ASP A 270 2.80 -20.94 -14.70
N ASP A 271 2.01 -21.88 -14.16
CA ASP A 271 0.54 -21.84 -14.23
C ASP A 271 -0.09 -20.80 -13.28
N VAL A 272 0.71 -20.18 -12.40
CA VAL A 272 0.30 -19.08 -11.54
C VAL A 272 0.90 -17.77 -12.06
N ARG A 273 0.03 -16.86 -12.52
CA ARG A 273 0.42 -15.53 -13.00
C ARG A 273 0.91 -14.66 -11.85
N LYS A 274 2.03 -13.97 -12.05
CA LYS A 274 2.74 -13.19 -11.03
C LYS A 274 2.77 -11.73 -11.47
N VAL A 275 1.97 -10.91 -10.79
CA VAL A 275 1.81 -9.48 -11.11
C VAL A 275 2.51 -8.63 -10.06
N LEU A 276 3.23 -7.61 -10.50
CA LEU A 276 3.85 -6.60 -9.65
C LEU A 276 3.09 -5.29 -9.76
N ASP A 277 3.04 -4.53 -8.67
CA ASP A 277 2.52 -3.16 -8.67
C ASP A 277 3.51 -2.17 -9.32
N ASN A 278 4.81 -2.44 -9.25
CA ASN A 278 5.85 -1.73 -9.99
C ASN A 278 7.13 -2.56 -10.04
N THR A 279 7.56 -2.98 -11.24
CA THR A 279 8.77 -3.80 -11.38
C THR A 279 10.04 -3.12 -10.87
N GLY A 280 10.18 -1.80 -11.09
CA GLY A 280 11.36 -1.02 -10.71
C GLY A 280 11.61 -0.97 -9.19
N LEU A 281 10.55 -0.94 -8.38
CA LEU A 281 10.59 -0.94 -6.92
C LEU A 281 11.24 -2.23 -6.41
N TYR A 282 10.80 -3.37 -6.94
CA TYR A 282 11.33 -4.66 -6.51
C TYR A 282 12.78 -4.85 -6.94
N GLN A 283 13.16 -4.31 -8.11
CA GLN A 283 14.57 -4.28 -8.54
C GLN A 283 15.42 -3.39 -7.60
N ALA A 284 14.96 -2.18 -7.26
CA ALA A 284 15.65 -1.30 -6.33
C ALA A 284 15.85 -1.98 -4.98
N TRP A 285 14.78 -2.52 -4.40
CA TRP A 285 14.85 -3.26 -3.14
C TRP A 285 15.77 -4.45 -3.21
N TYR A 286 15.74 -5.20 -4.32
CA TYR A 286 16.66 -6.28 -4.54
C TYR A 286 18.10 -5.72 -4.44
N GLU A 287 18.47 -4.71 -5.20
CA GLU A 287 19.82 -4.14 -5.15
C GLU A 287 20.23 -3.58 -3.77
N GLU A 288 19.28 -3.03 -3.02
CA GLU A 288 19.52 -2.36 -1.73
C GLU A 288 19.82 -3.32 -0.56
N VAL A 289 19.42 -4.60 -0.63
CA VAL A 289 19.50 -5.54 0.51
C VAL A 289 20.33 -6.80 0.23
N PRO A 290 20.90 -7.44 1.29
CA PRO A 290 21.59 -8.71 1.13
C PRO A 290 20.69 -9.83 0.58
N LYS A 291 21.32 -10.88 0.03
CA LYS A 291 20.61 -12.02 -0.57
C LYS A 291 20.51 -13.21 0.40
N PRO A 292 19.40 -13.97 0.38
CA PRO A 292 18.19 -13.75 -0.43
C PRO A 292 17.37 -12.56 0.08
N ALA A 293 16.87 -11.74 -0.83
CA ALA A 293 16.27 -10.45 -0.48
C ALA A 293 14.96 -10.61 0.31
N HIS A 294 14.23 -11.70 0.10
CA HIS A 294 12.96 -11.97 0.79
C HIS A 294 13.13 -12.20 2.30
N HIS A 295 14.35 -12.46 2.79
CA HIS A 295 14.64 -12.48 4.23
C HIS A 295 14.58 -11.08 4.86
N HIS A 296 14.86 -10.04 4.07
CA HIS A 296 14.97 -8.67 4.54
C HIS A 296 13.70 -7.87 4.24
N ILE A 297 13.04 -8.16 3.11
CA ILE A 297 11.80 -7.51 2.69
C ILE A 297 10.78 -8.61 2.40
N PRO A 298 9.79 -8.81 3.28
CA PRO A 298 8.93 -10.01 3.32
C PRO A 298 7.76 -9.96 2.30
N VAL A 299 7.89 -9.17 1.25
CA VAL A 299 6.84 -8.93 0.25
C VAL A 299 7.05 -9.90 -0.91
N ILE A 300 5.97 -10.46 -1.45
CA ILE A 300 6.08 -11.58 -2.40
C ILE A 300 6.75 -11.20 -3.72
N GLY A 301 6.64 -9.95 -4.18
CA GLY A 301 7.39 -9.47 -5.34
C GLY A 301 8.91 -9.54 -5.16
N VAL A 302 9.41 -9.43 -3.93
CA VAL A 302 10.84 -9.63 -3.63
C VAL A 302 11.20 -11.12 -3.70
N ARG A 303 10.29 -12.03 -3.31
CA ARG A 303 10.47 -13.47 -3.54
C ARG A 303 10.60 -13.76 -5.04
N PHE A 304 9.83 -13.10 -5.90
CA PHE A 304 9.96 -13.27 -7.35
C PHE A 304 11.34 -12.87 -7.86
N MET A 305 11.96 -11.81 -7.30
CA MET A 305 13.33 -11.43 -7.63
C MET A 305 14.35 -12.50 -7.18
N ASP A 306 14.17 -13.11 -6.00
CA ASP A 306 14.98 -14.26 -5.57
C ASP A 306 14.80 -15.45 -6.54
N MET A 307 13.58 -15.73 -7.00
CA MET A 307 13.32 -16.80 -7.97
C MET A 307 14.00 -16.56 -9.33
N ILE A 308 14.09 -15.31 -9.79
CA ILE A 308 14.86 -14.95 -10.99
C ILE A 308 16.34 -15.28 -10.79
N ALA A 309 16.92 -14.90 -9.64
CA ALA A 309 18.31 -15.21 -9.34
C ALA A 309 18.59 -16.71 -9.15
N GLU A 310 17.59 -17.47 -8.69
CA GLU A 310 17.61 -18.94 -8.64
C GLU A 310 17.45 -19.59 -10.03
N GLY A 311 17.13 -18.83 -11.07
CA GLY A 311 16.87 -19.34 -12.42
C GLY A 311 15.56 -20.11 -12.57
N LYS A 312 14.61 -19.92 -11.64
CA LYS A 312 13.29 -20.57 -11.66
C LYS A 312 12.30 -19.90 -12.60
N ILE A 313 12.41 -18.58 -12.72
CA ILE A 313 11.62 -17.76 -13.63
C ILE A 313 12.52 -16.69 -14.28
N THR A 314 12.03 -16.06 -15.33
CA THR A 314 12.65 -14.92 -15.98
C THR A 314 11.85 -13.64 -15.73
N LEU A 315 12.47 -12.48 -15.94
CA LEU A 315 11.84 -11.19 -15.70
C LEU A 315 10.58 -10.97 -16.58
N ASP A 316 10.59 -11.47 -17.81
CA ASP A 316 9.47 -11.40 -18.76
C ASP A 316 8.27 -12.29 -18.38
N GLN A 317 8.42 -13.17 -17.37
CA GLN A 317 7.30 -13.89 -16.78
C GLN A 317 6.60 -13.11 -15.66
N LEU A 318 7.13 -11.95 -15.26
CA LEU A 318 6.48 -11.05 -14.32
C LEU A 318 5.68 -10.01 -15.10
N GLU A 319 4.43 -9.85 -14.71
CA GLU A 319 3.50 -8.90 -15.32
C GLU A 319 3.45 -7.62 -14.49
N ASP A 320 3.13 -6.48 -15.11
CA ASP A 320 3.04 -5.19 -14.43
C ASP A 320 1.58 -4.68 -14.45
N ILE A 321 1.04 -4.33 -13.27
CA ILE A 321 -0.34 -3.83 -13.19
C ILE A 321 -0.53 -2.54 -13.98
N GLY A 322 0.50 -1.70 -14.11
CA GLY A 322 0.43 -0.45 -14.87
C GLY A 322 0.24 -0.69 -16.37
N GLU A 323 0.90 -1.73 -16.92
CA GLU A 323 0.72 -2.16 -18.31
C GLU A 323 -0.71 -2.65 -18.56
N ILE A 324 -1.25 -3.44 -17.62
CA ILE A 324 -2.61 -3.98 -17.66
C ILE A 324 -3.65 -2.85 -17.58
N VAL A 325 -3.50 -1.93 -16.63
CA VAL A 325 -4.38 -0.76 -16.45
C VAL A 325 -4.36 0.14 -17.69
N SER A 326 -3.20 0.26 -18.35
CA SER A 326 -3.05 1.03 -19.59
C SER A 326 -3.67 0.34 -20.83
N GLY A 327 -4.12 -0.91 -20.70
CA GLY A 327 -4.67 -1.71 -21.79
C GLY A 327 -3.62 -2.23 -22.78
N GLU A 328 -2.34 -2.17 -22.42
CA GLU A 328 -1.22 -2.66 -23.23
C GLU A 328 -0.95 -4.15 -23.00
N ALA A 329 -1.32 -4.66 -21.82
CA ALA A 329 -1.37 -6.08 -21.49
C ALA A 329 -2.80 -6.51 -21.08
N PRO A 330 -3.17 -7.79 -21.28
CA PRO A 330 -4.48 -8.28 -20.85
C PRO A 330 -4.53 -8.44 -19.33
N GLY A 331 -5.67 -8.07 -18.72
CA GLY A 331 -6.02 -8.50 -17.37
C GLY A 331 -6.30 -10.01 -17.29
N ARG A 332 -7.27 -10.41 -16.47
CA ARG A 332 -7.77 -11.79 -16.47
C ARG A 332 -8.28 -12.18 -17.86
N GLN A 333 -7.81 -13.32 -18.36
CA GLN A 333 -8.15 -13.87 -19.68
C GLN A 333 -9.18 -15.00 -19.59
N ASN A 334 -9.25 -15.70 -18.46
CA ASN A 334 -10.28 -16.72 -18.23
C ASN A 334 -10.60 -16.96 -16.74
N ASP A 335 -11.65 -17.73 -16.52
CA ASP A 335 -12.26 -18.01 -15.22
C ASP A 335 -11.45 -18.99 -14.35
N GLU A 336 -10.40 -19.61 -14.89
CA GLU A 336 -9.59 -20.64 -14.22
C GLU A 336 -8.23 -20.10 -13.73
N GLU A 337 -7.74 -18.99 -14.30
CA GLU A 337 -6.42 -18.42 -13.95
C GLU A 337 -6.30 -18.12 -12.46
N ILE A 338 -5.15 -18.48 -11.90
CA ILE A 338 -4.76 -18.07 -10.55
C ILE A 338 -3.73 -16.98 -10.70
N ILE A 339 -4.00 -15.84 -10.06
CA ILE A 339 -3.21 -14.64 -10.20
C ILE A 339 -2.81 -14.17 -8.82
N ILE A 340 -1.50 -14.01 -8.58
CA ILE A 340 -0.97 -13.40 -7.37
C ILE A 340 -0.33 -12.06 -7.71
N MET A 341 -0.81 -11.01 -7.05
CA MET A 341 -0.30 -9.66 -7.17
C MET A 341 0.44 -9.25 -5.90
N SER A 342 1.68 -8.81 -6.07
CA SER A 342 2.46 -8.18 -5.00
C SER A 342 2.08 -6.72 -4.83
N VAL A 343 2.00 -6.26 -3.58
CA VAL A 343 1.76 -4.85 -3.25
C VAL A 343 2.88 -4.35 -2.34
N GLY A 344 3.81 -3.58 -2.89
CA GLY A 344 5.00 -3.07 -2.21
C GLY A 344 4.78 -1.71 -1.56
N GLY A 345 3.88 -0.90 -2.13
CA GLY A 345 3.54 0.42 -1.64
C GLY A 345 4.52 1.50 -2.12
N LEU A 346 4.02 2.38 -2.95
CA LEU A 346 4.82 3.36 -3.69
C LEU A 346 4.59 4.79 -3.15
N PRO A 347 5.65 5.59 -2.99
CA PRO A 347 5.52 7.03 -2.69
C PRO A 347 4.54 7.80 -3.60
N VAL A 348 4.45 7.43 -4.89
CA VAL A 348 3.52 8.06 -5.85
C VAL A 348 2.04 7.83 -5.50
N GLU A 349 1.70 6.73 -4.84
CA GLU A 349 0.34 6.49 -4.36
C GLU A 349 -0.06 7.52 -3.29
N ASP A 350 0.89 7.88 -2.41
CA ASP A 350 0.67 8.91 -1.39
C ASP A 350 0.50 10.29 -2.04
N VAL A 351 1.32 10.63 -3.04
CA VAL A 351 1.20 11.90 -3.81
C VAL A 351 -0.14 11.98 -4.53
N ALA A 352 -0.54 10.91 -5.21
CA ALA A 352 -1.81 10.86 -5.94
C ALA A 352 -2.99 11.15 -5.02
N TRP A 353 -3.09 10.42 -3.91
CA TRP A 353 -4.19 10.59 -2.98
C TRP A 353 -4.13 11.92 -2.22
N ALA A 354 -2.95 12.36 -1.79
CA ALA A 354 -2.76 13.69 -1.18
C ALA A 354 -3.26 14.81 -2.09
N THR A 355 -3.01 14.71 -3.39
CA THR A 355 -3.40 15.72 -4.38
C THR A 355 -4.91 15.83 -4.52
N VAL A 356 -5.61 14.69 -4.58
CA VAL A 356 -7.09 14.67 -4.63
C VAL A 356 -7.65 15.28 -3.35
N ILE A 357 -7.15 14.87 -2.18
CA ILE A 357 -7.64 15.38 -0.89
C ILE A 357 -7.35 16.87 -0.70
N TYR A 358 -6.18 17.33 -1.13
CA TYR A 358 -5.85 18.75 -1.13
C TYR A 358 -6.83 19.57 -1.97
N ARG A 359 -7.12 19.12 -3.20
CA ARG A 359 -8.05 19.81 -4.11
C ARG A 359 -9.48 19.80 -3.57
N ASN A 360 -9.92 18.69 -2.99
CA ASN A 360 -11.21 18.61 -2.30
C ASN A 360 -11.27 19.60 -1.13
N ALA A 361 -10.22 19.67 -0.32
CA ALA A 361 -10.16 20.60 0.81
C ALA A 361 -10.25 22.06 0.34
N LEU A 362 -9.52 22.44 -0.71
CA LEU A 362 -9.63 23.78 -1.30
C LEU A 362 -11.05 24.09 -1.81
N ALA A 363 -11.64 23.17 -2.56
CA ALA A 363 -12.99 23.36 -3.12
C ALA A 363 -14.06 23.51 -2.03
N GLN A 364 -13.84 22.91 -0.85
CA GLN A 364 -14.75 22.91 0.28
C GLN A 364 -14.39 23.94 1.36
N GLY A 365 -13.30 24.70 1.18
CA GLY A 365 -12.81 25.65 2.20
C GLY A 365 -12.38 25.00 3.51
N ILE A 366 -11.84 23.77 3.45
CA ILE A 366 -11.36 22.99 4.60
C ILE A 366 -9.88 23.26 4.84
N GLY A 367 -9.48 23.27 6.11
CA GLY A 367 -8.09 23.37 6.55
C GLY A 367 -7.76 24.72 7.18
N VAL A 368 -6.57 24.77 7.80
CA VAL A 368 -6.06 25.98 8.45
C VAL A 368 -4.97 26.59 7.57
N LYS A 369 -5.17 27.82 7.11
CA LYS A 369 -4.14 28.55 6.39
C LYS A 369 -2.98 28.88 7.34
N LEU A 370 -1.78 28.50 6.94
CA LEU A 370 -0.52 28.83 7.59
C LEU A 370 0.32 29.70 6.67
N ASN A 371 0.95 30.72 7.24
CA ASN A 371 1.91 31.54 6.52
C ASN A 371 3.31 30.96 6.71
N LEU A 372 4.02 30.72 5.61
CA LEU A 372 5.45 30.40 5.65
C LEU A 372 6.25 31.68 5.85
N TRP A 373 5.97 32.68 5.02
CA TRP A 373 6.49 34.04 5.11
C TRP A 373 5.68 35.00 4.23
N ASP A 374 5.88 36.30 4.44
CA ASP A 374 5.51 37.35 3.46
C ASP A 374 6.68 37.64 2.49
N GLU A 375 7.91 37.62 2.99
CA GLU A 375 9.15 37.76 2.22
C GLU A 375 10.27 36.98 2.94
N PRO A 376 11.13 36.25 2.21
CA PRO A 376 12.28 35.60 2.84
C PRO A 376 13.22 36.66 3.43
N VAL A 377 13.59 36.49 4.70
CA VAL A 377 14.39 37.48 5.46
C VAL A 377 15.76 37.81 4.83
N LEU A 378 16.30 36.91 4.01
CA LEU A 378 17.63 37.02 3.40
C LEU A 378 17.61 37.23 1.88
N CYS A 379 16.44 37.37 1.26
CA CYS A 379 16.31 37.54 -0.19
C CYS A 379 16.12 39.00 -0.60
#